data_AF-A0A9P7FMG6-F1
#
_entry.id   AF-A0A9P7FMG6-F1
#
_cell.length_a   1.000
_cell.length_b   1.000
_cell.length_c   1.000
_cell.angle_alpha   90.00
_cell.angle_beta   90.00
_cell.angle_gamma   90.00
#
_symmetry.space_group_name_H-M   'P 1'
#
loop_
_entity.id
_entity.type
_entity.pdbx_description
1 polymer ?
#
loop_
_entity_poly.entity_id
_entity_poly.type
_entity_poly.pdbx_seq_one_letter_code
_entity_poly.pdbx_strand_id
1 'polypeptide(L)'
;IDPSWAAIDPIPVISTPSYGDLIAPALLTELKIQSQKDTKQLAEAKEIAYKEGFYNGTMLVGEFKGQSVQDAKAKVRERMLEAGLAFAYAEPRASSSRGVRMSASSPSWTSGTWTTERKSGEAKLRSECPGIFFFVSRSN
;
A
#
# COMPACT_ATOMS: atom_id res chain seq x y z
N ILE A 1 -33.62 1.73 -0.41
CA ILE A 1 -32.47 2.66 -0.42
C ILE A 1 -33.05 4.03 -0.69
N ASP A 2 -32.86 4.95 0.25
CA ASP A 2 -33.26 6.33 0.03
C ASP A 2 -32.39 6.95 -1.07
N PRO A 3 -32.97 7.63 -2.08
CA PRO A 3 -32.22 8.19 -3.20
C PRO A 3 -31.13 9.19 -2.77
N SER A 4 -31.29 9.81 -1.60
CA SER A 4 -30.34 10.75 -1.01
C SER A 4 -28.98 10.13 -0.66
N TRP A 5 -28.89 8.79 -0.54
CA TRP A 5 -27.62 8.10 -0.24
C TRP A 5 -26.88 7.64 -1.50
N ALA A 6 -27.53 7.69 -2.66
CA ALA A 6 -27.00 7.17 -3.93
C ALA A 6 -26.59 8.29 -4.91
N ALA A 7 -26.99 9.53 -4.66
CA ALA A 7 -26.69 10.68 -5.51
C ALA A 7 -25.40 11.39 -5.06
N ILE A 8 -24.25 10.75 -5.26
CA ILE A 8 -22.94 11.36 -5.03
C ILE A 8 -22.19 11.36 -6.36
N ASP A 9 -21.92 12.56 -6.88
CA ASP A 9 -21.15 12.73 -8.10
C ASP A 9 -19.68 12.31 -7.87
N PRO A 10 -19.03 11.69 -8.88
CA PRO A 10 -17.66 11.24 -8.74
C PRO A 10 -16.70 12.42 -8.60
N ILE A 11 -15.90 12.42 -7.53
CA ILE A 11 -14.88 13.45 -7.29
C ILE A 11 -13.61 13.08 -8.09
N PRO A 12 -13.09 13.99 -8.93
CA PRO A 12 -11.84 13.74 -9.65
C PRO A 12 -10.65 13.81 -8.68
N VAL A 13 -9.90 12.70 -8.57
CA VAL A 13 -8.73 12.60 -7.66
C VAL A 13 -7.41 12.46 -8.43
N ILE A 14 -7.43 11.69 -9.51
CA ILE A 14 -6.25 11.38 -10.33
C ILE A 14 -6.61 11.76 -11.77
N SER A 15 -5.76 12.56 -12.40
CA SER A 15 -5.82 12.83 -13.84
C SER A 15 -4.83 11.94 -14.58
N THR A 16 -5.24 11.42 -15.71
CA THR A 16 -4.37 10.69 -16.64
C THR A 16 -4.37 11.40 -17.99
N PRO A 17 -3.24 11.45 -18.72
CA PRO A 17 -3.20 12.07 -20.04
C PRO A 17 -4.08 11.33 -21.06
N SER A 18 -4.29 10.02 -20.87
CA SER A 18 -5.02 9.15 -21.79
C SER A 18 -6.55 9.22 -21.61
N TYR A 19 -7.04 9.32 -20.37
CA TYR A 19 -8.48 9.21 -20.04
C TYR A 19 -9.05 10.42 -19.27
N GLY A 20 -8.25 11.48 -19.10
CA GLY A 20 -8.64 12.71 -18.40
C GLY A 20 -8.76 12.55 -16.89
N ASP A 21 -9.63 13.37 -16.29
CA ASP A 21 -9.80 13.48 -14.82
C ASP A 21 -10.65 12.37 -14.21
N LEU A 22 -11.43 11.66 -15.04
CA LEU A 22 -12.32 10.57 -14.63
C LEU A 22 -12.13 9.37 -15.56
N ILE A 23 -11.16 8.51 -15.21
CA ILE A 23 -10.85 7.30 -15.98
C ILE A 23 -12.00 6.27 -16.03
N ALA A 24 -12.80 6.18 -14.96
CA ALA A 24 -13.89 5.22 -14.87
C ALA A 24 -15.00 5.42 -15.92
N PRO A 25 -15.62 6.61 -16.06
CA PRO A 25 -16.64 6.84 -17.10
C PRO A 25 -16.08 6.74 -18.52
N ALA A 26 -14.82 7.10 -18.74
CA ALA A 26 -14.16 6.93 -20.03
C ALA A 26 -14.09 5.43 -20.41
N LEU A 27 -13.59 4.58 -19.51
CA LEU A 27 -13.51 3.14 -19.74
C LEU A 27 -14.87 2.45 -19.85
N LEU A 28 -15.89 2.93 -19.12
CA LEU A 28 -17.27 2.44 -19.29
C LEU A 28 -17.79 2.69 -20.71
N THR A 29 -17.49 3.86 -21.27
CA THR A 29 -17.91 4.25 -22.62
C THR A 29 -17.19 3.43 -23.69
N GLU A 30 -15.88 3.23 -23.53
CA GLU A 30 -15.05 2.45 -24.47
C GLU A 30 -15.44 0.97 -24.50
N LEU A 31 -15.61 0.35 -23.32
CA LEU A 31 -15.92 -1.07 -23.19
C LEU A 31 -17.43 -1.36 -23.28
N LYS A 32 -18.25 -0.31 -23.42
CA LYS A 32 -19.72 -0.37 -23.53
C LYS A 32 -20.39 -1.16 -22.41
N ILE A 33 -19.89 -0.99 -21.19
CA ILE A 33 -20.40 -1.71 -20.02
C ILE A 33 -21.73 -1.07 -19.61
N GLN A 34 -22.81 -1.86 -19.65
CA GLN A 34 -24.16 -1.40 -19.31
C GLN A 34 -24.59 -1.85 -17.91
N SER A 35 -24.00 -2.94 -17.40
CA SER A 35 -24.43 -3.55 -16.14
C SER A 35 -23.27 -4.01 -15.28
N GLN A 36 -23.46 -3.99 -13.95
CA GLN A 36 -22.52 -4.55 -12.98
C GLN A 36 -22.30 -6.08 -13.15
N LYS A 37 -23.14 -6.73 -13.96
CA LYS A 37 -23.07 -8.18 -14.25
C LYS A 37 -21.97 -8.56 -15.24
N ASP A 38 -21.42 -7.59 -15.99
CA ASP A 38 -20.40 -7.81 -17.01
C ASP A 38 -19.00 -7.95 -16.38
N THR A 39 -18.83 -8.98 -15.54
CA THR A 39 -17.65 -9.17 -14.67
C THR A 39 -16.33 -9.28 -15.43
N LYS A 40 -16.35 -9.82 -16.65
CA LYS A 40 -15.14 -9.96 -17.49
C LYS A 40 -14.65 -8.60 -17.99
N GLN A 41 -15.55 -7.79 -18.54
CA GLN A 41 -15.23 -6.45 -19.03
C GLN A 41 -14.87 -5.52 -17.88
N LEU A 42 -15.53 -5.64 -16.73
CA LEU A 42 -15.19 -4.88 -15.52
C LEU A 42 -13.82 -5.25 -14.95
N ALA A 43 -13.43 -6.52 -15.01
CA ALA A 43 -12.10 -6.95 -14.59
C ALA A 43 -11.03 -6.35 -15.50
N GLU A 44 -11.23 -6.37 -16.81
CA GLU A 44 -10.33 -5.76 -17.80
C GLU A 44 -10.23 -4.24 -17.61
N ALA A 45 -11.38 -3.55 -17.49
CA ALA A 45 -11.43 -2.11 -17.21
C ALA A 45 -10.65 -1.76 -15.94
N LYS A 46 -10.82 -2.55 -14.88
CA LYS A 46 -10.13 -2.35 -13.60
C LYS A 46 -8.62 -2.53 -13.75
N GLU A 47 -8.16 -3.53 -14.50
CA GLU A 47 -6.73 -3.74 -14.73
C GLU A 47 -6.09 -2.58 -15.50
N ILE A 48 -6.77 -2.09 -16.55
CA ILE A 48 -6.31 -0.94 -17.34
C ILE A 48 -6.25 0.30 -16.45
N ALA A 49 -7.33 0.60 -15.73
CA ALA A 49 -7.41 1.75 -14.84
C ALA A 49 -6.33 1.72 -13.75
N TYR A 50 -6.07 0.54 -13.17
CA TYR A 50 -5.09 0.39 -12.10
C TYR A 50 -3.65 0.58 -12.59
N LYS A 51 -3.32 0.02 -13.76
CA LYS A 51 -1.98 0.18 -14.35
C LYS A 51 -1.77 1.63 -14.80
N GLU A 52 -2.68 2.17 -15.60
CA GLU A 52 -2.56 3.53 -16.14
C GLU A 52 -2.54 4.58 -15.03
N GLY A 53 -3.45 4.46 -14.07
CA GLY A 53 -3.53 5.39 -12.93
C GLY A 53 -2.29 5.35 -12.03
N PHE A 54 -1.58 4.22 -11.96
CA PHE A 54 -0.36 4.13 -11.15
C PHE A 54 0.88 4.69 -11.87
N TYR A 55 1.04 4.41 -13.17
CA TYR A 55 2.23 4.84 -13.93
C TYR A 55 2.11 6.25 -14.48
N ASN A 56 0.96 6.61 -15.04
CA ASN A 56 0.72 7.86 -15.75
C ASN A 56 -0.24 8.80 -14.99
N GLY A 57 -0.68 8.42 -13.80
CA GLY A 57 -1.56 9.23 -12.96
C GLY A 57 -0.84 10.39 -12.28
N THR A 58 -1.45 11.57 -12.36
CA THR A 58 -1.06 12.78 -11.62
C THR A 58 -2.12 13.12 -10.60
N MET A 59 -1.72 13.40 -9.36
CA MET A 59 -2.64 13.78 -8.29
C MET A 59 -3.24 15.17 -8.52
N LEU A 60 -4.56 15.31 -8.47
CA LEU A 60 -5.25 16.60 -8.60
C LEU A 60 -5.62 17.23 -7.25
N VAL A 61 -5.79 16.41 -6.22
CA VAL A 61 -6.39 16.79 -4.93
C VAL A 61 -5.39 16.59 -3.78
N GLY A 62 -5.46 17.49 -2.80
CA GLY A 62 -4.69 17.43 -1.55
C GLY A 62 -3.34 18.14 -1.59
N GLU A 63 -2.53 17.89 -0.57
CA GLU A 63 -1.21 18.51 -0.39
C GLU A 63 -0.18 18.10 -1.46
N PHE A 64 -0.43 16.99 -2.14
CA PHE A 64 0.47 16.40 -3.15
C PHE A 64 0.02 16.68 -4.59
N LYS A 65 -0.77 17.73 -4.82
CA LYS A 65 -1.24 18.14 -6.15
C LYS A 65 -0.05 18.30 -7.12
N GLY A 66 -0.18 17.72 -8.30
CA GLY A 66 0.83 17.77 -9.37
C GLY A 66 1.96 16.73 -9.25
N GLN A 67 1.97 15.91 -8.20
CA GLN A 67 2.93 14.81 -8.07
C GLN A 67 2.43 13.54 -8.75
N SER A 68 3.37 12.68 -9.14
CA SER A 68 3.07 11.35 -9.64
C SER A 68 2.40 10.50 -8.55
N VAL A 69 1.49 9.60 -8.93
CA VAL A 69 0.83 8.69 -7.98
C VAL A 69 1.85 7.77 -7.27
N GLN A 70 2.96 7.44 -7.93
CA GLN A 70 4.01 6.59 -7.37
C GLN A 70 4.65 7.24 -6.13
N ASP A 71 5.01 8.52 -6.23
CA ASP A 71 5.65 9.25 -5.14
C ASP A 71 4.63 9.66 -4.07
N ALA A 72 3.43 10.07 -4.50
CA ALA A 72 2.39 10.53 -3.60
C ALA A 72 1.88 9.40 -2.68
N LYS A 73 1.81 8.15 -3.16
CA LYS A 73 1.26 7.02 -2.38
C LYS A 73 2.01 6.78 -1.07
N ALA A 74 3.34 6.83 -1.09
CA ALA A 74 4.15 6.63 0.11
C ALA A 74 3.95 7.78 1.11
N LYS A 75 4.00 9.03 0.63
CA LYS A 75 3.83 10.23 1.45
C LYS A 75 2.44 10.33 2.06
N VAL A 76 1.39 10.01 1.30
CA VAL A 76 -0.01 10.00 1.80
C VAL A 76 -0.17 8.95 2.91
N ARG A 77 0.41 7.75 2.74
CA ARG A 77 0.38 6.72 3.78
C ARG A 77 1.05 7.21 5.07
N GLU A 78 2.23 7.80 4.97
CA GLU A 78 2.96 8.35 6.12
C GLU A 78 2.14 9.43 6.82
N ARG A 79 1.59 10.39 6.06
CA ARG A 79 0.72 11.44 6.61
C ARG A 79 -0.50 10.91 7.35
N MET A 80 -1.16 9.89 6.81
CA MET A 80 -2.34 9.29 7.45
C MET A 80 -1.98 8.55 8.74
N LEU A 81 -0.79 7.92 8.79
CA LEU A 81 -0.28 7.29 10.01
C LEU A 81 0.13 8.32 11.06
N GLU A 82 0.81 9.40 10.67
CA GLU A 82 1.20 10.53 11.54
C GLU A 82 -0.03 11.22 12.15
N ALA A 83 -1.08 11.43 11.35
CA ALA A 83 -2.32 12.05 11.79
C ALA A 83 -3.21 11.11 12.65
N GLY A 84 -2.83 9.83 12.80
CA GLY A 84 -3.63 8.84 13.52
C GLY A 84 -4.96 8.48 12.83
N LEU A 85 -5.12 8.81 11.54
CA LEU A 85 -6.33 8.53 10.76
C LEU A 85 -6.32 7.14 10.11
N ALA A 86 -5.16 6.49 10.06
CA ALA A 86 -4.99 5.14 9.51
C ALA A 86 -4.09 4.28 10.41
N PHE A 87 -4.22 2.95 10.26
CA PHE A 87 -3.32 1.97 10.88
C PHE A 87 -2.89 0.93 9.84
N ALA A 88 -1.70 0.36 10.02
CA ALA A 88 -1.20 -0.68 9.13
C ALA A 88 -1.91 -2.01 9.42
N TYR A 89 -2.68 -2.50 8.44
CA TYR A 89 -3.34 -3.80 8.49
C TYR A 89 -2.70 -4.74 7.47
N ALA A 90 -2.47 -6.00 7.86
CA ALA A 90 -1.78 -6.98 7.03
C ALA A 90 -2.62 -8.26 6.92
N GLU A 91 -3.35 -8.43 5.82
CA GLU A 91 -4.02 -9.70 5.57
C GLU A 91 -3.06 -10.71 4.93
N PRO A 92 -3.05 -11.98 5.37
CA PRO A 92 -2.30 -13.02 4.69
C PRO A 92 -2.93 -13.30 3.32
N ARG A 93 -2.13 -13.11 2.26
CA ARG A 93 -2.55 -13.46 0.90
C ARG A 93 -2.80 -14.97 0.82
N ALA A 94 -3.92 -15.36 0.21
CA ALA A 94 -4.41 -16.74 0.18
C ALA A 94 -3.30 -17.75 -0.17
N SER A 95 -2.94 -18.59 0.81
CA SER A 95 -1.98 -19.68 0.67
C SER A 95 -2.69 -21.01 0.53
N SER A 96 -2.17 -21.88 -0.34
CA SER A 96 -2.76 -23.13 -0.82
C SER A 96 -2.78 -24.31 0.17
N SER A 97 -2.90 -24.09 1.49
CA SER A 97 -2.83 -25.19 2.45
C SER A 97 -3.82 -25.05 3.62
N ARG A 98 -4.85 -25.92 3.62
CA ARG A 98 -5.65 -26.54 4.72
C ARG A 98 -5.89 -25.80 6.06
N GLY A 99 -5.68 -24.49 6.16
CA GLY A 99 -6.01 -23.69 7.33
C GLY A 99 -5.95 -22.20 7.05
N VAL A 100 -6.88 -21.44 7.60
CA VAL A 100 -6.87 -19.97 7.51
C VAL A 100 -5.71 -19.46 8.37
N ARG A 101 -4.65 -18.94 7.73
CA ARG A 101 -3.55 -18.27 8.43
C ARG A 101 -4.00 -16.87 8.82
N MET A 102 -3.58 -16.40 9.99
CA MET A 102 -3.73 -15.02 10.45
C MET A 102 -2.34 -14.37 10.53
N SER A 103 -2.24 -13.07 10.26
CA SER A 103 -0.99 -12.34 10.51
C SER A 103 -0.82 -12.11 12.02
N ALA A 104 0.35 -12.43 12.57
CA ALA A 104 0.72 -12.03 13.92
C ALA A 104 2.03 -11.25 13.86
N SER A 105 2.07 -10.08 14.48
CA SER A 105 3.29 -9.31 14.67
C SER A 105 3.98 -9.77 15.95
N SER A 106 4.65 -10.92 15.90
CA SER A 106 5.40 -11.47 17.02
C SER A 106 6.90 -11.17 16.88
N PRO A 107 7.63 -10.83 17.96
CA PRO A 107 9.08 -10.73 17.92
C PRO A 107 9.67 -12.09 17.50
N SER A 108 10.27 -12.15 16.32
CA SER A 108 10.86 -13.38 15.79
C SER A 108 12.38 -13.25 15.68
N TRP A 109 13.10 -14.33 16.01
CA TRP A 109 14.53 -14.49 15.71
C TRP A 109 14.70 -14.77 14.21
N THR A 110 14.25 -13.87 13.35
CA THR A 110 14.56 -13.95 11.92
C THR A 110 16.00 -13.51 11.73
N SER A 111 16.79 -14.33 11.04
CA SER A 111 18.13 -13.98 10.59
C SER A 111 18.06 -12.75 9.69
N GLY A 112 18.23 -11.57 10.27
CA GLY A 112 18.27 -10.32 9.52
C GLY A 112 19.40 -10.38 8.50
N THR A 113 19.07 -10.30 7.22
CA THR A 113 20.05 -9.91 6.20
C THR A 113 20.37 -8.45 6.45
N TRP A 114 21.49 -8.20 7.12
CA TRP A 114 22.10 -6.90 7.21
C TRP A 114 22.39 -6.40 5.79
N THR A 115 21.52 -5.56 5.22
CA THR A 115 21.94 -4.67 4.15
C THR A 115 22.78 -3.60 4.82
N THR A 116 24.09 -3.72 4.69
CA THR A 116 25.05 -2.74 5.18
C THR A 116 24.95 -1.49 4.32
N GLU A 117 23.99 -0.61 4.60
CA GLU A 117 24.15 0.78 4.18
C GLU A 117 25.19 1.41 5.09
N ARG A 118 26.43 1.40 4.62
CA ARG A 118 27.59 2.01 5.25
C ARG A 118 27.43 3.53 5.16
N LYS A 119 26.50 4.12 5.92
CA LYS A 119 26.58 5.56 6.23
C LYS A 119 27.72 5.73 7.23
N SER A 120 28.87 6.10 6.70
CA SER A 120 29.98 6.67 7.46
C SER A 120 29.46 7.79 8.33
N GLY A 121 29.72 7.72 9.64
CA GLY A 121 29.46 8.82 10.56
C GLY A 121 28.61 8.39 11.76
N GLU A 122 29.30 7.83 12.75
CA GLU A 122 29.16 8.25 14.15
C GLU A 122 27.77 8.18 14.81
N ALA A 123 27.50 7.10 15.56
CA ALA A 123 26.75 7.21 16.83
C ALA A 123 26.82 5.93 17.68
N LYS A 124 27.53 6.06 18.81
CA LYS A 124 27.05 5.80 20.18
C LYS A 124 26.56 4.38 20.51
N LEU A 125 27.48 3.62 21.10
CA LEU A 125 27.19 2.49 21.99
C LEU A 125 26.15 2.92 23.05
N ARG A 126 24.94 2.36 22.97
CA ARG A 126 24.03 2.31 24.10
C ARG A 126 24.06 0.87 24.64
N SER A 127 24.69 0.77 25.79
CA SER A 127 24.72 -0.38 26.68
C SER A 127 23.32 -0.79 27.12
N GLU A 128 23.24 -2.03 27.60
CA GLU A 128 22.17 -2.62 28.42
C GLU A 128 21.11 -3.44 27.66
N CYS A 129 21.44 -4.72 27.42
CA CYS A 129 20.51 -5.82 27.65
C CYS A 129 21.20 -6.85 28.57
N PRO A 130 20.57 -7.26 29.69
CA PRO A 130 21.22 -8.03 30.75
C PRO A 130 21.26 -9.53 30.46
N GLY A 131 22.39 -10.15 30.82
CA GLY A 131 22.48 -11.50 31.35
C GLY A 131 22.16 -12.66 30.42
N ILE A 132 23.21 -13.30 29.90
CA ILE A 132 23.50 -14.74 30.09
C ILE A 132 25.02 -14.88 29.99
N PHE A 133 25.66 -15.00 31.15
CA PHE A 133 27.07 -15.35 31.29
C PHE A 133 27.13 -16.88 31.31
N PHE A 134 27.46 -17.52 30.18
CA PHE A 134 27.81 -18.95 30.19
C PHE A 134 29.33 -19.08 30.24
N PHE A 135 29.83 -19.30 31.45
CA PHE A 135 31.20 -19.71 31.74
C PHE A 135 31.33 -21.21 31.42
N VAL A 136 31.91 -21.56 30.28
CA VAL A 136 32.36 -22.94 30.02
C VAL A 136 33.85 -23.01 30.39
N SER A 137 34.11 -23.53 31.59
CA SER A 137 35.45 -23.92 32.04
C SER A 137 35.90 -25.14 31.23
N ARG A 138 36.90 -24.98 30.37
CA ARG A 138 37.73 -26.11 29.91
C ARG A 138 38.92 -26.23 30.85
N SER A 139 38.93 -27.27 31.68
CA SER A 139 40.17 -27.77 32.28
C SER A 139 40.78 -28.80 31.34
N ASN A 140 42.11 -28.72 31.25
CA ASN A 140 43.10 -29.43 30.45
C ASN A 140 42.73 -30.80 29.89
#